data_AF-A0A935ENK1-F1
#
_entry.id   AF-A0A935ENK1-F1
#
_cell.length_a   1.000
_cell.length_b   1.000
_cell.length_c   1.000
_cell.angle_alpha   90.00
_cell.angle_beta   90.00
_cell.angle_gamma   90.00
#
_symmetry.space_group_name_H-M   'P 1'
#
loop_
_entity.id
_entity.type
_entity.pdbx_description
1 polymer ?
#
loop_
_entity_poly.entity_id
_entity_poly.type
_entity_poly.pdbx_seq_one_letter_code
_entity_poly.pdbx_strand_id
1 'polypeptide(L)'
;MIRVRRIAAAFMGFVVLATSAFASYTVVPGRSEPQQLRWKDGMVRIAVSKSLSEQTGAIKSGSDIAVAIRNSLLLWENAADIKFTIEATDARNVSPSGVAGDGVSLITIAASPENVLLFTKDPMAESARTRVFYNRRGFITEADIVLNPYQQFSTDGTAGTFDLEATLTHEIGHLLGLRHSSVLGAIMSEGIARNAGGVVASDRRIDLSDADVTAARELYGFVDDVSECCSSISGKITQAPSKTPPKALSVWAEDNTNGRVVAQAETSPDGTYRLGGLSAGLYTIFWQNLDRSNSTHLGDLGTVRLSDNEDRTVNGKVAGTSHDLALSFMGLDSQLADTAILIRNAREYTVYLGGRDFELNDLRIEFNSPYFRAIPGSIKRHDLGEKLSAVSFLLEVDEEVPSGVYSLFLTGNDGILAAMVGGLKVPVRPNL
;
A
#
# COMPACT_ATOMS: atom_id res chain seq x y z
N MET A 1 24.32 -54.91 32.61
CA MET A 1 22.90 -54.56 32.62
C MET A 1 22.75 -53.19 33.27
N ILE A 2 22.36 -52.16 32.52
CA ILE A 2 21.41 -51.08 32.88
C ILE A 2 21.30 -50.16 31.65
N ARG A 3 20.05 -49.89 31.26
CA ARG A 3 19.59 -49.22 30.06
C ARG A 3 19.66 -47.68 30.18
N VAL A 4 20.03 -47.06 29.05
CA VAL A 4 19.47 -45.86 28.40
C VAL A 4 18.56 -44.93 29.23
N ARG A 5 18.89 -43.63 29.24
CA ARG A 5 17.98 -42.55 28.82
C ARG A 5 18.77 -41.28 28.44
N ARG A 6 19.10 -41.17 27.15
CA ARG A 6 19.44 -39.90 26.51
C ARG A 6 18.16 -39.07 26.47
N ILE A 7 18.12 -37.98 27.22
CA ILE A 7 17.06 -36.98 27.10
C ILE A 7 17.37 -36.19 25.83
N ALA A 8 16.57 -36.42 24.80
CA ALA A 8 16.52 -35.56 23.63
C ALA A 8 15.93 -34.22 24.05
N ALA A 9 16.78 -33.22 24.27
CA ALA A 9 16.34 -31.84 24.20
C ALA A 9 16.09 -31.53 22.73
N ALA A 10 14.81 -31.48 22.34
CA ALA A 10 14.38 -31.03 21.03
C ALA A 10 14.70 -29.53 20.92
N PHE A 11 15.91 -29.19 20.46
CA PHE A 11 16.16 -27.89 19.86
C PHE A 11 15.35 -27.85 18.56
N MET A 12 14.17 -27.21 18.62
CA MET A 12 13.49 -26.74 17.44
C MET A 12 14.30 -25.54 16.93
N GLY A 13 15.42 -25.85 16.28
CA GLY A 13 16.23 -24.86 15.60
C GLY A 13 15.41 -24.26 14.46
N PHE A 14 15.40 -22.93 14.37
CA PHE A 14 15.11 -22.24 13.12
C PHE A 14 16.08 -22.78 12.08
N VAL A 15 15.64 -23.76 11.29
CA VAL A 15 16.34 -24.17 10.09
C VAL A 15 16.09 -23.03 9.11
N VAL A 16 17.04 -22.10 9.03
CA VAL A 16 17.22 -21.24 7.86
C VAL A 16 17.72 -22.17 6.74
N LEU A 17 16.82 -23.00 6.21
CA LEU A 17 16.98 -23.50 4.85
C LEU A 17 16.83 -22.25 4.00
N ALA A 18 17.94 -21.81 3.40
CA ALA A 18 17.99 -20.75 2.40
C ALA A 18 17.30 -21.17 1.08
N THR A 19 16.06 -21.68 1.20
CA THR A 19 15.09 -21.92 0.14
C THR A 19 13.73 -21.41 0.62
N SER A 20 13.70 -20.23 1.22
CA SER A 20 12.48 -19.50 1.48
C SER A 20 12.54 -18.28 0.58
N ALA A 21 11.71 -18.29 -0.46
CA ALA A 21 11.42 -17.13 -1.26
C ALA A 21 10.85 -16.05 -0.32
N PHE A 22 11.73 -15.25 0.28
CA PHE A 22 11.34 -13.94 0.76
C PHE A 22 10.67 -13.29 -0.45
N ALA A 23 9.43 -12.85 -0.33
CA ALA A 23 8.85 -11.93 -1.31
C ALA A 23 9.82 -10.75 -1.36
N SER A 24 10.68 -10.73 -2.38
CA SER A 24 11.65 -9.66 -2.55
C SER A 24 10.84 -8.44 -2.92
N TYR A 25 10.68 -7.54 -1.95
CA TYR A 25 10.09 -6.23 -2.10
C TYR A 25 11.22 -5.22 -2.27
N THR A 26 10.89 -4.08 -2.85
CA THR A 26 11.88 -3.11 -3.26
C THR A 26 11.31 -1.72 -3.06
N VAL A 27 12.00 -0.93 -2.23
CA VAL A 27 11.63 0.42 -1.84
C VAL A 27 12.22 1.38 -2.87
N VAL A 28 11.39 2.18 -3.53
CA VAL A 28 11.77 3.17 -4.54
C VAL A 28 11.59 4.58 -3.95
N PRO A 29 12.67 5.26 -3.53
CA PRO A 29 12.56 6.56 -2.89
C PRO A 29 11.97 7.61 -3.85
N GLY A 30 10.72 8.02 -3.60
CA GLY A 30 10.06 9.14 -4.26
C GLY A 30 10.45 10.49 -3.63
N ARG A 31 10.87 11.45 -4.46
CA ARG A 31 11.06 12.85 -4.04
C ARG A 31 9.71 13.53 -3.79
N SER A 32 9.69 14.48 -2.86
CA SER A 32 8.52 15.32 -2.56
C SER A 32 8.14 16.18 -3.78
N GLU A 33 7.08 15.81 -4.48
CA GLU A 33 6.51 16.63 -5.57
C GLU A 33 5.24 17.36 -5.12
N PRO A 34 5.15 18.69 -5.32
CA PRO A 34 4.01 19.49 -4.88
C PRO A 34 3.02 19.74 -6.04
N GLN A 35 2.17 18.77 -6.40
CA GLN A 35 0.93 19.06 -7.14
C GLN A 35 -0.03 17.87 -7.20
N GLN A 36 -1.33 18.10 -6.96
CA GLN A 36 -2.39 17.15 -7.32
C GLN A 36 -2.52 17.16 -8.86
N LEU A 37 -1.74 16.31 -9.53
CA LEU A 37 -1.81 16.14 -10.97
C LEU A 37 -3.08 15.37 -11.34
N ARG A 38 -3.76 15.78 -12.42
CA ARG A 38 -4.93 15.06 -12.92
C ARG A 38 -5.15 15.24 -14.42
N TRP A 39 -5.84 14.30 -15.05
CA TRP A 39 -6.37 14.51 -16.40
C TRP A 39 -7.50 15.54 -16.38
N LYS A 40 -7.58 16.37 -17.44
CA LYS A 40 -8.55 17.46 -17.49
C LYS A 40 -9.98 16.98 -17.77
N ASP A 41 -10.15 16.13 -18.78
CA ASP A 41 -11.45 15.84 -19.39
C ASP A 41 -12.01 14.45 -19.01
N GLY A 42 -11.48 13.80 -17.97
CA GLY A 42 -11.96 12.50 -17.45
C GLY A 42 -11.75 11.29 -18.38
N MET A 43 -11.45 11.52 -19.66
CA MET A 43 -11.20 10.50 -20.67
C MET A 43 -9.70 10.38 -20.95
N VAL A 44 -9.14 9.19 -20.77
CA VAL A 44 -7.71 8.92 -20.98
C VAL A 44 -7.53 7.90 -22.09
N ARG A 45 -6.72 8.25 -23.09
CA ARG A 45 -6.39 7.36 -24.21
C ARG A 45 -5.04 6.72 -23.96
N ILE A 46 -4.98 5.39 -24.09
CA ILE A 46 -3.77 4.62 -23.83
C ILE A 46 -3.44 3.76 -25.05
N ALA A 47 -2.24 3.90 -25.57
CA ALA A 47 -1.71 3.04 -26.59
C ALA A 47 -1.03 1.81 -25.93
N VAL A 48 -1.38 0.61 -26.37
CA VAL A 48 -0.85 -0.65 -25.85
C VAL A 48 0.16 -1.19 -26.86
N SER A 49 1.43 -1.19 -26.49
CA SER A 49 2.52 -1.66 -27.36
C SER A 49 2.41 -3.15 -27.65
N LYS A 50 2.61 -3.54 -28.91
CA LYS A 50 2.73 -4.97 -29.28
C LYS A 50 3.89 -5.68 -28.58
N SER A 51 4.87 -4.95 -28.05
CA SER A 51 5.98 -5.51 -27.27
C SER A 51 5.53 -6.41 -26.11
N LEU A 52 4.36 -6.11 -25.51
CA LEU A 52 3.77 -6.93 -24.44
C LEU A 52 3.46 -8.36 -24.90
N SER A 53 3.05 -8.53 -26.17
CA SER A 53 2.73 -9.84 -26.75
C SER A 53 3.89 -10.50 -27.49
N GLU A 54 4.89 -9.72 -27.92
CA GLU A 54 5.98 -10.18 -28.80
C GLU A 54 7.22 -10.67 -28.03
N GLN A 55 7.39 -10.27 -26.76
CA GLN A 55 8.60 -10.57 -25.98
C GLN A 55 8.38 -11.78 -25.04
N THR A 56 8.83 -12.97 -25.46
CA THR A 56 8.46 -14.25 -24.82
C THR A 56 9.19 -14.57 -23.50
N GLY A 57 10.03 -13.66 -22.99
CA GLY A 57 10.90 -13.94 -21.85
C GLY A 57 10.50 -13.27 -20.53
N ALA A 58 9.87 -12.10 -20.57
CA ALA A 58 9.58 -11.30 -19.36
C ALA A 58 8.17 -11.56 -18.81
N ILE A 59 7.19 -11.81 -19.70
CA ILE A 59 5.84 -12.22 -19.31
C ILE A 59 5.73 -13.73 -19.54
N LYS A 60 5.39 -14.47 -18.49
CA LYS A 60 5.25 -15.92 -18.55
C LYS A 60 4.24 -16.33 -19.62
N SER A 61 4.60 -17.33 -20.42
CA SER A 61 3.71 -17.92 -21.42
C SER A 61 2.39 -18.41 -20.79
N GLY A 62 1.28 -18.13 -21.46
CA GLY A 62 -0.07 -18.41 -20.99
C GLY A 62 -0.69 -17.32 -20.11
N SER A 63 0.03 -16.22 -19.82
CA SER A 63 -0.56 -15.06 -19.13
C SER A 63 -1.55 -14.31 -20.03
N ASP A 64 -2.68 -13.88 -19.46
CA ASP A 64 -3.71 -13.13 -20.18
C ASP A 64 -3.51 -11.62 -20.03
N ILE A 65 -2.60 -11.07 -20.83
CA ILE A 65 -2.21 -9.66 -20.79
C ILE A 65 -3.41 -8.74 -21.09
N ALA A 66 -4.25 -9.14 -22.04
CA ALA A 66 -5.38 -8.33 -22.47
C ALA A 66 -6.43 -8.22 -21.36
N VAL A 67 -6.70 -9.31 -20.63
CA VAL A 67 -7.58 -9.29 -19.46
C VAL A 67 -6.96 -8.50 -18.31
N ALA A 68 -5.66 -8.68 -18.02
CA ALA A 68 -4.99 -7.92 -16.97
C ALA A 68 -5.09 -6.40 -17.18
N ILE A 69 -4.78 -5.90 -18.39
CA ILE A 69 -4.94 -4.47 -18.72
C ILE A 69 -6.40 -4.02 -18.54
N ARG A 70 -7.35 -4.81 -19.06
CA ARG A 70 -8.77 -4.43 -19.02
C ARG A 70 -9.30 -4.37 -17.58
N ASN A 71 -8.95 -5.35 -16.76
CA ASN A 71 -9.34 -5.40 -15.35
C ASN A 71 -8.74 -4.23 -14.56
N SER A 72 -7.44 -3.93 -14.75
CA SER A 72 -6.79 -2.80 -14.11
C SER A 72 -7.48 -1.47 -14.44
N LEU A 73 -7.86 -1.24 -15.70
CA LEU A 73 -8.58 -0.03 -16.09
C LEU A 73 -9.98 0.02 -15.46
N LEU A 74 -10.73 -1.10 -15.50
CA LEU A 74 -12.07 -1.21 -14.93
C LEU A 74 -12.11 -0.92 -13.42
N LEU A 75 -11.08 -1.33 -12.66
CA LEU A 75 -10.98 -1.03 -11.24
C LEU A 75 -11.04 0.49 -10.99
N TRP A 76 -10.28 1.26 -11.76
CA TRP A 76 -10.26 2.73 -11.64
C TRP A 76 -11.53 3.39 -12.20
N GLU A 77 -12.09 2.91 -13.32
CA GLU A 77 -13.36 3.42 -13.86
C GLU A 77 -14.56 3.20 -12.93
N ASN A 78 -14.52 2.15 -12.10
CA ASN A 78 -15.54 1.88 -11.10
C ASN A 78 -15.33 2.71 -9.82
N ALA A 79 -14.09 3.13 -9.55
CA ALA A 79 -13.75 3.89 -8.36
C ALA A 79 -14.11 5.37 -8.49
N ALA A 80 -13.88 5.98 -9.65
CA ALA A 80 -14.00 7.42 -9.87
C ALA A 80 -14.52 7.76 -11.27
N ASP A 81 -14.95 9.00 -11.50
CA ASP A 81 -15.45 9.47 -12.81
C ASP A 81 -14.31 9.66 -13.83
N ILE A 82 -13.76 8.54 -14.25
CA ILE A 82 -12.73 8.41 -15.27
C ILE A 82 -13.14 7.33 -16.27
N LYS A 83 -12.74 7.51 -17.52
CA LYS A 83 -12.92 6.54 -18.61
C LYS A 83 -11.63 6.34 -19.38
N PHE A 84 -11.38 5.11 -19.79
CA PHE A 84 -10.22 4.76 -20.59
C PHE A 84 -10.63 4.23 -21.96
N THR A 85 -9.80 4.52 -22.96
CA THR A 85 -9.85 3.84 -24.25
C THR A 85 -8.46 3.34 -24.60
N ILE A 86 -8.38 2.08 -25.03
CA ILE A 86 -7.13 1.46 -25.45
C ILE A 86 -7.07 1.27 -26.97
N GLU A 87 -5.90 1.45 -27.55
CA GLU A 87 -5.60 1.09 -28.93
C GLU A 87 -4.27 0.34 -29.02
N ALA A 88 -4.16 -0.63 -29.93
CA ALA A 88 -2.88 -1.32 -30.14
C ALA A 88 -1.94 -0.45 -30.98
N THR A 89 -0.63 -0.46 -30.67
CA THR A 89 0.37 0.35 -31.38
C THR A 89 1.68 -0.40 -31.60
N ASP A 90 2.40 -0.02 -32.67
CA ASP A 90 3.78 -0.41 -32.94
C ASP A 90 4.82 0.43 -32.19
N ALA A 91 4.38 1.51 -31.51
CA ALA A 91 5.24 2.28 -30.62
C ALA A 91 5.77 1.39 -29.49
N ARG A 92 7.05 1.57 -29.15
CA ARG A 92 7.76 0.71 -28.18
C ARG A 92 8.46 1.48 -27.08
N ASN A 93 8.77 2.75 -27.31
CA ASN A 93 9.64 3.53 -26.45
C ASN A 93 8.83 4.51 -25.63
N VAL A 94 9.22 4.66 -24.37
CA VAL A 94 8.82 5.77 -23.51
C VAL A 94 9.12 7.10 -24.20
N SER A 95 8.26 8.08 -24.00
CA SER A 95 8.47 9.42 -24.52
C SER A 95 9.79 10.02 -24.04
N PRO A 96 10.44 10.86 -24.87
CA PRO A 96 11.72 11.48 -24.52
C PRO A 96 11.68 12.20 -23.17
N SER A 97 12.80 12.22 -22.47
CA SER A 97 12.93 13.09 -21.30
C SER A 97 12.82 14.56 -21.73
N GLY A 98 11.96 15.34 -21.11
CA GLY A 98 11.75 16.73 -21.48
C GLY A 98 10.55 17.37 -20.78
N VAL A 99 10.17 18.56 -21.25
CA VAL A 99 9.03 19.31 -20.71
C VAL A 99 7.68 18.88 -21.31
N ALA A 100 7.70 18.06 -22.36
CA ALA A 100 6.53 17.51 -23.03
C ALA A 100 6.91 16.13 -23.61
N GLY A 101 5.93 15.23 -23.65
CA GLY A 101 6.07 13.94 -24.29
C GLY A 101 5.74 13.98 -25.79
N ASP A 102 5.57 12.81 -26.39
CA ASP A 102 5.38 12.66 -27.85
C ASP A 102 3.91 12.72 -28.31
N GLY A 103 2.98 12.91 -27.37
CA GLY A 103 1.53 12.93 -27.58
C GLY A 103 0.85 11.58 -27.38
N VAL A 104 1.58 10.51 -27.04
CA VAL A 104 1.06 9.16 -26.87
C VAL A 104 1.28 8.70 -25.43
N SER A 105 0.21 8.30 -24.75
CA SER A 105 0.32 7.64 -23.44
C SER A 105 0.47 6.14 -23.65
N LEU A 106 1.66 5.58 -23.44
CA LEU A 106 2.03 4.23 -23.87
C LEU A 106 2.14 3.24 -22.70
N ILE A 107 1.63 2.00 -22.86
CA ILE A 107 2.04 0.85 -22.05
C ILE A 107 2.99 -0.02 -22.87
N THR A 108 4.20 -0.25 -22.36
CA THR A 108 5.25 -1.02 -23.06
C THR A 108 6.10 -1.86 -22.09
N ILE A 109 6.69 -2.94 -22.61
CA ILE A 109 7.74 -3.72 -21.93
C ILE A 109 8.99 -3.85 -22.82
N ALA A 110 9.06 -3.12 -23.94
CA ALA A 110 10.14 -3.29 -24.89
C ALA A 110 11.51 -3.04 -24.23
N ALA A 111 12.45 -3.98 -24.41
CA ALA A 111 13.84 -3.84 -23.94
C ALA A 111 14.69 -2.92 -24.84
N SER A 112 14.18 -1.72 -25.15
CA SER A 112 14.93 -0.71 -25.90
C SER A 112 15.89 0.07 -24.99
N PRO A 113 16.95 0.69 -25.54
CA PRO A 113 17.85 1.55 -24.78
C PRO A 113 17.11 2.63 -23.97
N GLU A 114 16.07 3.24 -24.53
CA GLU A 114 15.28 4.30 -23.90
C GLU A 114 14.55 3.80 -22.65
N ASN A 115 13.93 2.62 -22.73
CA ASN A 115 13.16 2.04 -21.65
C ASN A 115 14.06 1.51 -20.52
N VAL A 116 15.16 0.83 -20.87
CA VAL A 116 16.06 0.26 -19.84
C VAL A 116 16.82 1.34 -19.06
N LEU A 117 17.01 2.54 -19.63
CA LEU A 117 17.61 3.67 -18.93
C LEU A 117 16.83 4.09 -17.68
N LEU A 118 15.51 3.84 -17.68
CA LEU A 118 14.66 4.10 -16.52
C LEU A 118 15.12 3.27 -15.30
N PHE A 119 15.63 2.06 -15.50
CA PHE A 119 15.91 1.10 -14.42
C PHE A 119 17.40 0.99 -14.06
N THR A 120 18.24 1.92 -14.50
CA THR A 120 19.71 1.83 -14.38
C THR A 120 20.27 1.84 -12.97
N LYS A 121 19.54 2.39 -11.99
CA LYS A 121 20.01 2.45 -10.60
C LYS A 121 20.01 1.09 -9.92
N ASP A 122 18.92 0.36 -10.07
CA ASP A 122 18.78 -1.02 -9.62
C ASP A 122 17.73 -1.72 -10.48
N PRO A 123 18.15 -2.42 -11.55
CA PRO A 123 17.24 -3.12 -12.46
C PRO A 123 16.43 -4.23 -11.79
N MET A 124 16.89 -4.72 -10.63
CA MET A 124 16.21 -5.77 -9.88
C MET A 124 15.22 -5.19 -8.86
N ALA A 125 15.32 -3.89 -8.57
CA ALA A 125 14.50 -3.23 -7.58
C ALA A 125 13.13 -2.75 -8.07
N GLU A 126 12.83 -2.73 -9.36
CA GLU A 126 11.61 -2.04 -9.81
C GLU A 126 10.84 -2.92 -10.78
N SER A 127 9.53 -3.07 -10.55
CA SER A 127 8.66 -3.85 -11.43
C SER A 127 8.25 -3.03 -12.66
N ALA A 128 7.98 -1.74 -12.48
CA ALA A 128 7.61 -0.85 -13.57
C ALA A 128 7.90 0.60 -13.18
N ARG A 129 7.72 1.51 -14.14
CA ARG A 129 7.79 2.95 -13.93
C ARG A 129 6.75 3.66 -14.78
N THR A 130 6.09 4.63 -14.16
CA THR A 130 5.24 5.58 -14.86
C THR A 130 5.93 6.93 -15.02
N ARG A 131 5.97 7.46 -16.24
CA ARG A 131 6.43 8.82 -16.55
C ARG A 131 5.23 9.68 -16.90
N VAL A 132 5.02 10.76 -16.16
CA VAL A 132 3.87 11.67 -16.35
C VAL A 132 4.37 13.03 -16.86
N PHE A 133 3.70 13.56 -17.88
CA PHE A 133 3.89 14.91 -18.39
C PHE A 133 2.65 15.76 -18.10
N TYR A 134 2.85 17.01 -17.68
CA TYR A 134 1.78 17.89 -17.29
C TYR A 134 2.06 19.36 -17.64
N ASN A 135 1.01 20.15 -17.79
CA ASN A 135 1.13 21.58 -18.07
C ASN A 135 1.23 22.40 -16.78
N ARG A 136 1.46 23.71 -16.91
CA ARG A 136 1.61 24.65 -15.78
C ARG A 136 0.40 24.73 -14.83
N ARG A 137 -0.77 24.21 -15.23
CA ARG A 137 -1.98 24.17 -14.40
C ARG A 137 -2.11 22.85 -13.62
N GLY A 138 -1.15 21.93 -13.73
CA GLY A 138 -1.19 20.61 -13.11
C GLY A 138 -2.03 19.59 -13.87
N PHE A 139 -2.46 19.91 -15.10
CA PHE A 139 -3.17 18.91 -15.92
C PHE A 139 -2.19 18.01 -16.63
N ILE A 140 -2.38 16.69 -16.44
CA ILE A 140 -1.68 15.65 -17.16
C ILE A 140 -2.03 15.78 -18.65
N THR A 141 -1.00 15.76 -19.49
CA THR A 141 -1.11 15.80 -20.94
C THR A 141 -0.76 14.45 -21.57
N GLU A 142 0.06 13.65 -20.89
CA GLU A 142 0.55 12.36 -21.35
C GLU A 142 1.13 11.55 -20.19
N ALA A 143 1.02 10.22 -20.23
CA ALA A 143 1.71 9.36 -19.30
C ALA A 143 2.08 8.01 -19.92
N ASP A 144 3.32 7.57 -19.68
CA ASP A 144 3.84 6.29 -20.16
C ASP A 144 4.10 5.33 -19.01
N ILE A 145 3.64 4.09 -19.16
CA ILE A 145 3.91 2.98 -18.27
C ILE A 145 4.93 2.05 -18.96
N VAL A 146 6.09 1.91 -18.34
CA VAL A 146 7.13 0.98 -18.78
C VAL A 146 7.23 -0.14 -17.76
N LEU A 147 6.84 -1.35 -18.14
CA LEU A 147 7.15 -2.55 -17.36
C LEU A 147 8.65 -2.86 -17.51
N ASN A 148 9.31 -3.22 -16.41
CA ASN A 148 10.73 -3.49 -16.42
C ASN A 148 11.02 -4.82 -17.15
N PRO A 149 11.71 -4.81 -18.31
CA PRO A 149 11.96 -6.01 -19.09
C PRO A 149 12.92 -7.01 -18.41
N TYR A 150 13.61 -6.61 -17.33
CA TYR A 150 14.47 -7.49 -16.55
C TYR A 150 13.71 -8.26 -15.47
N GLN A 151 12.42 -7.98 -15.29
CA GLN A 151 11.56 -8.66 -14.33
C GLN A 151 10.71 -9.74 -14.99
N GLN A 152 10.19 -10.65 -14.17
CA GLN A 152 9.29 -11.71 -14.59
C GLN A 152 7.88 -11.40 -14.11
N PHE A 153 6.90 -11.50 -15.00
CA PHE A 153 5.49 -11.25 -14.72
C PHE A 153 4.63 -12.47 -15.04
N SER A 154 3.51 -12.60 -14.34
CA SER A 154 2.47 -13.57 -14.68
C SER A 154 1.09 -13.09 -14.24
N THR A 155 0.03 -13.63 -14.85
CA THR A 155 -1.36 -13.42 -14.41
C THR A 155 -1.95 -14.64 -13.70
N ASP A 156 -1.16 -15.69 -13.50
CA ASP A 156 -1.61 -16.96 -12.90
C ASP A 156 -1.05 -17.18 -11.48
N GLY A 157 -0.35 -16.17 -10.94
CA GLY A 157 0.22 -16.25 -9.62
C GLY A 157 1.46 -17.15 -9.50
N THR A 158 2.16 -17.41 -10.60
CA THR A 158 3.40 -18.22 -10.61
C THR A 158 4.40 -17.68 -9.59
N ALA A 159 4.96 -18.56 -8.76
CA ALA A 159 5.87 -18.15 -7.70
C ALA A 159 7.11 -17.40 -8.23
N GLY A 160 7.49 -16.30 -7.58
CA GLY A 160 8.68 -15.49 -7.92
C GLY A 160 8.48 -14.46 -9.03
N THR A 161 7.35 -14.46 -9.72
CA THR A 161 6.97 -13.39 -10.67
C THR A 161 6.26 -12.26 -9.95
N PHE A 162 6.22 -11.08 -10.56
CA PHE A 162 5.24 -10.05 -10.22
C PHE A 162 3.87 -10.41 -10.82
N ASP A 163 2.81 -10.05 -10.11
CA ASP A 163 1.46 -10.13 -10.66
C ASP A 163 1.27 -8.98 -11.65
N LEU A 164 1.02 -9.33 -12.92
CA LEU A 164 0.91 -8.34 -13.99
C LEU A 164 -0.29 -7.40 -13.80
N GLU A 165 -1.43 -7.91 -13.33
CA GLU A 165 -2.63 -7.10 -13.10
C GLU A 165 -2.41 -6.17 -11.91
N ALA A 166 -1.76 -6.63 -10.83
CA ALA A 166 -1.41 -5.78 -9.69
C ALA A 166 -0.46 -4.64 -10.11
N THR A 167 0.62 -4.97 -10.82
CA THR A 167 1.58 -3.96 -11.32
C THR A 167 0.91 -2.97 -12.23
N LEU A 168 0.12 -3.41 -13.23
CA LEU A 168 -0.58 -2.49 -14.12
C LEU A 168 -1.57 -1.60 -13.36
N THR A 169 -2.31 -2.15 -12.38
CA THR A 169 -3.26 -1.37 -11.58
C THR A 169 -2.55 -0.26 -10.80
N HIS A 170 -1.40 -0.55 -10.19
CA HIS A 170 -0.57 0.44 -9.50
C HIS A 170 -0.06 1.53 -10.45
N GLU A 171 0.54 1.15 -11.58
CA GLU A 171 1.08 2.12 -12.54
C GLU A 171 -0.03 2.96 -13.19
N ILE A 172 -1.22 2.39 -13.41
CA ILE A 172 -2.38 3.17 -13.87
C ILE A 172 -2.78 4.22 -12.82
N GLY A 173 -2.66 3.92 -11.53
CA GLY A 173 -2.86 4.92 -10.48
C GLY A 173 -1.89 6.10 -10.61
N HIS A 174 -0.61 5.86 -10.90
CA HIS A 174 0.34 6.93 -11.20
C HIS A 174 0.01 7.69 -12.49
N LEU A 175 -0.44 6.99 -13.54
CA LEU A 175 -0.91 7.59 -14.78
C LEU A 175 -2.11 8.52 -14.52
N LEU A 176 -2.94 8.22 -13.52
CA LEU A 176 -4.02 9.08 -13.04
C LEU A 176 -3.56 10.23 -12.14
N GLY A 177 -2.28 10.30 -11.75
CA GLY A 177 -1.73 11.34 -10.88
C GLY A 177 -1.73 10.99 -9.39
N LEU A 178 -2.05 9.74 -9.03
CA LEU A 178 -1.94 9.27 -7.64
C LEU A 178 -0.48 9.10 -7.24
N ARG A 179 -0.20 9.37 -5.97
CA ARG A 179 1.11 9.14 -5.34
C ARG A 179 1.09 7.82 -4.58
N HIS A 180 2.26 7.38 -4.13
CA HIS A 180 2.32 6.25 -3.23
C HIS A 180 1.49 6.50 -1.97
N SER A 181 0.82 5.46 -1.50
CA SER A 181 0.09 5.43 -0.24
C SER A 181 0.98 4.87 0.87
N SER A 182 0.93 5.47 2.05
CA SER A 182 1.57 4.92 3.26
C SER A 182 0.74 3.79 3.90
N VAL A 183 -0.44 3.49 3.35
CA VAL A 183 -1.29 2.37 3.77
C VAL A 183 -0.77 1.09 3.13
N LEU A 184 -0.30 0.13 3.92
CA LEU A 184 0.42 -1.04 3.38
C LEU A 184 -0.44 -1.96 2.50
N GLY A 185 -1.75 -2.05 2.78
CA GLY A 185 -2.68 -2.88 2.01
C GLY A 185 -3.26 -2.23 0.75
N ALA A 186 -2.91 -0.97 0.49
CA ALA A 186 -3.35 -0.22 -0.68
C ALA A 186 -2.60 -0.67 -1.94
N ILE A 187 -3.25 -0.63 -3.11
CA ILE A 187 -2.56 -0.95 -4.37
C ILE A 187 -1.47 0.07 -4.67
N MET A 188 -1.68 1.33 -4.25
CA MET A 188 -0.71 2.41 -4.39
C MET A 188 0.40 2.36 -3.33
N SER A 189 0.51 1.32 -2.50
CA SER A 189 1.68 1.17 -1.63
C SER A 189 2.95 1.02 -2.47
N GLU A 190 4.07 1.58 -1.99
CA GLU A 190 5.36 1.61 -2.71
C GLU A 190 5.91 0.20 -3.04
N GLY A 191 5.59 -0.80 -2.22
CA GLY A 191 6.04 -2.18 -2.40
C GLY A 191 4.97 -3.08 -3.01
N ILE A 192 5.22 -3.60 -4.21
CA ILE A 192 4.43 -4.71 -4.78
C ILE A 192 5.15 -6.02 -4.49
N ALA A 193 4.50 -6.90 -3.73
CA ALA A 193 5.05 -8.22 -3.44
C ALA A 193 5.05 -9.12 -4.68
N ARG A 194 6.10 -9.93 -4.83
CA ARG A 194 6.09 -11.05 -5.78
C ARG A 194 5.10 -12.12 -5.35
N ASN A 195 4.61 -12.87 -6.32
CA ASN A 195 3.78 -14.03 -6.09
C ASN A 195 4.50 -15.05 -5.21
N ALA A 196 3.98 -15.26 -4.00
CA ALA A 196 4.38 -16.37 -3.15
C ALA A 196 3.84 -17.70 -3.70
N GLY A 197 4.63 -18.77 -3.63
CA GLY A 197 4.16 -20.12 -3.98
C GLY A 197 3.12 -20.61 -2.96
N GLY A 198 2.05 -21.25 -3.43
CA GLY A 198 1.04 -21.88 -2.56
C GLY A 198 -0.27 -21.09 -2.35
N VAL A 199 -0.37 -19.86 -2.84
CA VAL A 199 -1.66 -19.13 -2.90
C VAL A 199 -2.39 -19.53 -4.19
N VAL A 200 -3.60 -20.05 -4.05
CA VAL A 200 -4.45 -20.45 -5.19
C VAL A 200 -4.80 -19.20 -6.01
N ALA A 201 -4.70 -19.25 -7.34
CA ALA A 201 -4.96 -18.10 -8.22
C ALA A 201 -6.35 -17.45 -8.01
N SER A 202 -7.35 -18.23 -7.57
CA SER A 202 -8.71 -17.74 -7.27
C SER A 202 -8.79 -16.81 -6.06
N ASP A 203 -7.76 -16.79 -5.20
CA ASP A 203 -7.68 -15.98 -3.99
C ASP A 203 -6.99 -14.62 -4.19
N ARG A 204 -6.55 -14.33 -5.42
CA ARG A 204 -5.72 -13.17 -5.79
C ARG A 204 -6.47 -12.13 -6.60
N ARG A 205 -7.75 -11.88 -6.30
CA ARG A 205 -8.45 -10.76 -6.95
C ARG A 205 -7.76 -9.46 -6.57
N ILE A 206 -7.30 -8.73 -7.57
CA ILE A 206 -6.77 -7.38 -7.39
C ILE A 206 -7.95 -6.47 -7.10
N ASP A 207 -7.84 -5.71 -6.01
CA ASP A 207 -8.83 -4.77 -5.54
C ASP A 207 -8.15 -3.46 -5.13
N LEU A 208 -8.95 -2.39 -5.16
CA LEU A 208 -8.57 -1.08 -4.63
C LEU A 208 -8.98 -1.02 -3.15
N SER A 209 -8.09 -0.53 -2.30
CA SER A 209 -8.47 -0.19 -0.93
C SER A 209 -9.36 1.06 -0.91
N ASP A 210 -10.08 1.28 0.19
CA ASP A 210 -10.85 2.52 0.37
C ASP A 210 -9.95 3.76 0.22
N ALA A 211 -8.69 3.70 0.68
CA ALA A 211 -7.70 4.77 0.50
C ALA A 211 -7.33 5.02 -0.97
N ASP A 212 -7.25 3.98 -1.81
CA ASP A 212 -7.01 4.14 -3.25
C ASP A 212 -8.24 4.78 -3.94
N VAL A 213 -9.44 4.32 -3.56
CA VAL A 213 -10.71 4.80 -4.12
C VAL A 213 -10.93 6.26 -3.77
N THR A 214 -10.76 6.66 -2.51
CA THR A 214 -10.94 8.05 -2.07
C THR A 214 -9.91 8.98 -2.71
N ALA A 215 -8.67 8.53 -2.88
CA ALA A 215 -7.64 9.30 -3.58
C ALA A 215 -7.99 9.53 -5.06
N ALA A 216 -8.52 8.52 -5.76
CA ALA A 216 -9.01 8.70 -7.14
C ALA A 216 -10.23 9.64 -7.20
N ARG A 217 -11.17 9.51 -6.26
CA ARG A 217 -12.37 10.37 -6.18
C ARG A 217 -12.04 11.82 -5.84
N GLU A 218 -10.99 12.09 -5.09
CA GLU A 218 -10.52 13.47 -4.87
C GLU A 218 -10.08 14.14 -6.18
N LEU A 219 -9.51 13.38 -7.12
CA LEU A 219 -9.05 13.92 -8.40
C LEU A 219 -10.16 14.00 -9.46
N TYR A 220 -11.07 13.02 -9.46
CA TYR A 220 -12.00 12.81 -10.57
C TYR A 220 -13.48 12.83 -10.17
N GLY A 221 -13.83 12.76 -8.89
CA GLY A 221 -15.22 12.65 -8.43
C GLY A 221 -15.75 11.21 -8.48
N PHE A 222 -17.03 11.05 -8.18
CA PHE A 222 -17.72 9.75 -8.11
C PHE A 222 -18.36 9.39 -9.46
N VAL A 223 -18.49 8.10 -9.72
CA VAL A 223 -19.24 7.59 -10.88
C VAL A 223 -20.73 7.91 -10.68
N ASP A 224 -21.28 8.75 -11.56
CA ASP A 224 -22.69 9.23 -11.62
C ASP A 224 -23.14 10.25 -10.56
N ASP A 225 -23.99 11.19 -11.01
CA ASP A 225 -24.53 12.39 -10.33
C ASP A 225 -25.48 12.05 -9.16
N VAL A 226 -24.93 11.52 -8.06
CA VAL A 226 -25.66 11.33 -6.81
C VAL A 226 -25.01 12.20 -5.74
N SER A 227 -25.87 12.94 -5.06
CA SER A 227 -25.68 13.94 -4.01
C SER A 227 -24.80 13.57 -2.79
N GLU A 228 -23.97 12.51 -2.87
CA GLU A 228 -23.17 11.91 -1.80
C GLU A 228 -21.64 12.06 -2.04
N CYS A 229 -21.23 13.08 -2.81
CA CYS A 229 -19.84 13.46 -3.06
C CYS A 229 -19.61 14.94 -2.68
N CYS A 230 -18.41 15.47 -2.44
CA CYS A 230 -17.09 14.89 -2.15
C CYS A 230 -16.65 15.54 -0.83
N SER A 231 -17.04 14.94 0.30
CA SER A 231 -16.70 15.51 1.60
C SER A 231 -15.20 15.44 1.84
N SER A 232 -14.69 16.34 2.66
CA SER A 232 -13.26 16.39 2.96
C SER A 232 -12.98 16.76 4.40
N ILE A 233 -11.84 16.28 4.89
CA ILE A 233 -11.27 16.68 6.17
C ILE A 233 -9.92 17.31 5.87
N SER A 234 -9.78 18.58 6.21
CA SER A 234 -8.53 19.31 6.05
C SER A 234 -8.10 19.92 7.36
N GLY A 235 -6.84 20.32 7.46
CA GLY A 235 -6.38 20.98 8.66
C GLY A 235 -4.89 21.23 8.66
N LYS A 236 -4.40 21.71 9.80
CA LYS A 236 -2.99 21.98 10.03
C LYS A 236 -2.52 21.33 11.31
N ILE A 237 -1.42 20.58 11.20
CA ILE A 237 -0.73 20.00 12.36
C ILE A 237 0.48 20.86 12.70
N THR A 238 0.63 21.16 13.99
CA THR A 238 1.77 21.93 14.52
C THR A 238 2.37 21.20 15.71
N GLN A 239 3.69 21.28 15.86
CA GLN A 239 4.41 20.68 16.97
C GLN A 239 4.40 21.62 18.17
N ALA A 240 4.02 21.14 19.35
CA ALA A 240 4.14 21.87 20.61
C ALA A 240 5.53 21.64 21.23
N PRO A 241 6.15 22.65 21.88
CA PRO A 241 5.68 24.04 22.07
C PRO A 241 6.09 25.01 20.96
N SER A 242 6.93 24.58 20.01
CA SER A 242 7.53 25.44 18.98
C SER A 242 6.53 26.04 17.99
N LYS A 243 5.32 25.46 17.88
CA LYS A 243 4.28 25.75 16.88
C LYS A 243 4.78 25.63 15.44
N THR A 244 5.90 24.94 15.22
CA THR A 244 6.45 24.69 13.89
C THR A 244 5.76 23.48 13.27
N PRO A 245 5.60 23.41 11.94
CA PRO A 245 5.14 22.20 11.29
C PRO A 245 6.10 21.04 11.56
N PRO A 246 5.62 19.89 12.04
CA PRO A 246 6.42 18.67 12.05
C PRO A 246 6.73 18.27 10.60
N LYS A 247 7.92 17.70 10.37
CA LYS A 247 8.32 17.27 9.03
C LYS A 247 7.70 15.91 8.71
N ALA A 248 7.17 15.77 7.50
CA ALA A 248 6.80 14.49 6.89
C ALA A 248 5.88 13.62 7.78
N LEU A 249 4.67 14.10 8.05
CA LEU A 249 3.64 13.28 8.69
C LEU A 249 2.78 12.55 7.66
N SER A 250 2.37 11.34 8.01
CA SER A 250 1.22 10.66 7.42
C SER A 250 0.00 10.94 8.29
N VAL A 251 -1.10 11.37 7.69
CA VAL A 251 -2.40 11.50 8.32
C VAL A 251 -3.35 10.52 7.65
N TRP A 252 -4.18 9.80 8.42
CA TRP A 252 -5.17 8.89 7.86
C TRP A 252 -6.49 8.95 8.62
N ALA A 253 -7.56 8.54 7.94
CA ALA A 253 -8.88 8.38 8.51
C ALA A 253 -9.23 6.89 8.59
N GLU A 254 -9.72 6.46 9.74
CA GLU A 254 -10.37 5.17 9.90
C GLU A 254 -11.88 5.36 10.08
N ASP A 255 -12.68 4.53 9.42
CA ASP A 255 -14.12 4.45 9.67
C ASP A 255 -14.33 4.03 11.13
N ASN A 256 -15.04 4.87 11.89
CA ASN A 256 -15.18 4.70 13.33
C ASN A 256 -16.02 3.47 13.73
N THR A 257 -16.77 2.88 12.79
CA THR A 257 -17.64 1.73 13.05
C THR A 257 -16.91 0.42 12.82
N ASN A 258 -16.16 0.31 11.72
CA ASN A 258 -15.51 -0.95 11.32
C ASN A 258 -13.98 -0.93 11.43
N GLY A 259 -13.35 0.25 11.54
CA GLY A 259 -11.89 0.42 11.63
C GLY A 259 -11.13 0.28 10.31
N ARG A 260 -11.81 0.31 9.16
CA ARG A 260 -11.13 0.34 7.85
C ARG A 260 -10.38 1.65 7.66
N VAL A 261 -9.19 1.60 7.08
CA VAL A 261 -8.43 2.78 6.65
C VAL A 261 -9.05 3.31 5.35
N VAL A 262 -9.74 4.45 5.42
CA VAL A 262 -10.57 4.98 4.33
C VAL A 262 -9.85 6.03 3.50
N ALA A 263 -8.97 6.83 4.10
CA ALA A 263 -8.21 7.85 3.39
C ALA A 263 -6.88 8.10 4.06
N GLN A 264 -5.93 8.63 3.29
CA GLN A 264 -4.60 8.99 3.73
C GLN A 264 -4.13 10.26 3.02
N ALA A 265 -3.25 11.02 3.67
CA ALA A 265 -2.49 12.09 3.06
C ALA A 265 -1.17 12.31 3.79
N GLU A 266 -0.16 12.79 3.05
CA GLU A 266 1.05 13.35 3.65
C GLU A 266 0.86 14.84 3.92
N THR A 267 1.39 15.34 5.03
CA THR A 267 1.38 16.79 5.29
C THR A 267 2.32 17.54 4.35
N SER A 268 1.86 18.69 3.86
CA SER A 268 2.69 19.70 3.21
C SER A 268 3.80 20.21 4.14
N PRO A 269 4.87 20.85 3.62
CA PRO A 269 5.95 21.41 4.44
C PRO A 269 5.49 22.42 5.49
N ASP A 270 4.32 23.04 5.31
CA ASP A 270 3.73 23.97 6.26
C ASP A 270 2.79 23.30 7.29
N GLY A 271 2.69 21.97 7.27
CA GLY A 271 1.90 21.15 8.18
C GLY A 271 0.43 20.98 7.79
N THR A 272 0.02 21.52 6.64
CA THR A 272 -1.35 21.35 6.14
C THR A 272 -1.56 19.96 5.54
N TYR A 273 -2.76 19.41 5.69
CA TYR A 273 -3.17 18.15 5.08
C TYR A 273 -4.61 18.23 4.59
N ARG A 274 -4.97 17.33 3.68
CA ARG A 274 -6.33 17.17 3.15
C ARG A 274 -6.60 15.70 2.85
N LEU A 275 -7.64 15.16 3.47
CA LEU A 275 -8.25 13.87 3.19
C LEU A 275 -9.52 14.14 2.38
N GLY A 276 -9.48 13.84 1.10
CA GLY A 276 -10.53 14.16 0.14
C GLY A 276 -11.24 12.93 -0.43
N GLY A 277 -12.26 13.14 -1.25
CA GLY A 277 -13.05 12.06 -1.85
C GLY A 277 -13.82 11.18 -0.85
N LEU A 278 -14.08 11.69 0.36
CA LEU A 278 -14.78 10.96 1.43
C LEU A 278 -16.30 11.00 1.20
N SER A 279 -16.97 9.91 1.57
CA SER A 279 -18.43 9.86 1.70
C SER A 279 -18.87 10.39 3.07
N ALA A 280 -20.17 10.64 3.25
CA ALA A 280 -20.72 10.90 4.57
C ALA A 280 -20.45 9.71 5.51
N GLY A 281 -20.13 10.01 6.77
CA GLY A 281 -19.71 8.99 7.72
C GLY A 281 -19.15 9.54 9.01
N LEU A 282 -18.68 8.63 9.86
CA LEU A 282 -18.00 8.95 11.11
C LEU A 282 -16.59 8.38 11.03
N TYR A 283 -15.59 9.25 11.18
CA TYR A 283 -14.19 8.90 10.98
C TYR A 283 -13.37 9.31 12.19
N THR A 284 -12.40 8.48 12.58
CA THR A 284 -11.36 8.88 13.54
C THR A 284 -10.08 9.16 12.80
N ILE A 285 -9.49 10.33 13.08
CA ILE A 285 -8.34 10.85 12.34
C ILE A 285 -7.08 10.60 13.15
N PHE A 286 -6.08 10.01 12.52
CA PHE A 286 -4.80 9.69 13.13
C PHE A 286 -3.66 10.33 12.36
N TRP A 287 -2.52 10.45 13.03
CA TRP A 287 -1.28 10.90 12.41
C TRP A 287 -0.09 10.10 12.94
N GLN A 288 0.94 9.97 12.11
CA GLN A 288 2.23 9.43 12.52
C GLN A 288 3.38 10.07 11.72
N ASN A 289 4.58 10.09 12.28
CA ASN A 289 5.80 10.43 11.53
C ASN A 289 6.10 9.36 10.47
N LEU A 290 6.52 9.78 9.27
CA LEU A 290 6.98 8.88 8.22
C LEU A 290 8.39 8.33 8.47
N ASP A 291 9.21 9.03 9.26
CA ASP A 291 10.56 8.57 9.60
C ASP A 291 10.51 7.42 10.61
N ARG A 292 10.45 6.19 10.08
CA ARG A 292 10.48 4.93 10.86
C ARG A 292 11.87 4.60 11.44
N SER A 293 12.90 5.40 11.16
CA SER A 293 14.29 5.03 11.46
C SER A 293 14.78 5.41 12.86
N ASN A 294 14.14 6.37 13.53
CA ASN A 294 14.66 6.92 14.79
C ASN A 294 13.64 6.92 15.93
N SER A 295 12.44 7.46 15.72
CA SER A 295 11.40 7.51 16.75
C SER A 295 10.00 7.53 16.15
N THR A 296 9.11 6.66 16.65
CA THR A 296 7.71 6.67 16.23
C THR A 296 6.96 7.70 17.05
N HIS A 297 6.41 8.73 16.38
CA HIS A 297 5.47 9.66 16.96
C HIS A 297 4.14 9.46 16.27
N LEU A 298 3.08 9.25 17.06
CA LEU A 298 1.75 9.07 16.51
C LEU A 298 0.68 9.52 17.52
N GLY A 299 -0.53 9.71 17.05
CA GLY A 299 -1.70 9.94 17.90
C GLY A 299 -2.96 10.13 17.07
N ASP A 300 -4.07 10.44 17.75
CA ASP A 300 -5.31 10.81 17.10
C ASP A 300 -5.58 12.33 17.19
N LEU A 301 -6.37 12.83 16.26
CA LEU A 301 -6.91 14.19 16.21
C LEU A 301 -8.41 14.21 16.59
N GLY A 302 -8.94 13.08 17.06
CA GLY A 302 -10.34 12.87 17.41
C GLY A 302 -11.23 12.39 16.26
N THR A 303 -12.51 12.24 16.61
CA THR A 303 -13.56 11.74 15.72
C THR A 303 -14.33 12.87 15.05
N VAL A 304 -14.59 12.73 13.76
CA VAL A 304 -15.25 13.71 12.89
C VAL A 304 -16.43 13.04 12.21
N ARG A 305 -17.60 13.66 12.29
CA ARG A 305 -18.75 13.30 11.46
C ARG A 305 -18.76 14.18 10.21
N LEU A 306 -18.89 13.55 9.06
CA LEU A 306 -19.11 14.18 7.77
C LEU A 306 -20.52 13.88 7.29
N SER A 307 -21.19 14.92 6.79
CA SER A 307 -22.38 14.86 5.97
C SER A 307 -21.96 14.92 4.49
N ASP A 308 -22.90 14.77 3.58
CA ASP A 308 -22.61 14.86 2.14
C ASP A 308 -22.16 16.28 1.75
N ASN A 309 -21.17 16.36 0.85
CA ASN A 309 -20.59 17.59 0.35
C ASN A 309 -20.12 18.56 1.47
N GLU A 310 -19.55 17.99 2.55
CA GLU A 310 -19.12 18.74 3.72
C GLU A 310 -17.59 18.82 3.79
N ASP A 311 -17.07 20.04 3.95
CA ASP A 311 -15.67 20.28 4.29
C ASP A 311 -15.54 20.55 5.79
N ARG A 312 -14.75 19.73 6.48
CA ARG A 312 -14.45 19.89 7.91
C ARG A 312 -12.99 20.25 8.14
N THR A 313 -12.76 21.15 9.08
CA THR A 313 -11.43 21.56 9.49
C THR A 313 -11.06 20.93 10.84
N VAL A 314 -9.96 20.17 10.88
CA VAL A 314 -9.43 19.53 12.10
C VAL A 314 -7.96 19.89 12.28
N ASN A 315 -7.70 20.81 13.20
CA ASN A 315 -6.34 21.25 13.52
C ASN A 315 -5.75 20.43 14.67
N GLY A 316 -4.48 20.08 14.56
CA GLY A 316 -3.76 19.28 15.56
C GLY A 316 -2.60 20.06 16.20
N LYS A 317 -2.46 19.93 17.51
CA LYS A 317 -1.21 20.27 18.21
C LYS A 317 -0.62 18.96 18.73
N VAL A 318 0.52 18.58 18.17
CA VAL A 318 1.16 17.31 18.49
C VAL A 318 2.34 17.54 19.43
N ALA A 319 2.41 16.75 20.49
CA ALA A 319 3.55 16.68 21.37
C ALA A 319 4.32 15.40 21.02
N GLY A 320 5.62 15.51 20.74
CA GLY A 320 6.42 14.35 20.42
C GLY A 320 6.82 13.61 21.69
N THR A 321 6.06 12.59 22.10
CA THR A 321 6.62 11.52 22.95
C THR A 321 7.40 10.59 22.03
N SER A 322 8.72 10.57 22.19
CA SER A 322 9.61 9.72 21.40
C SER A 322 9.70 8.37 22.07
N HIS A 323 9.43 7.31 21.32
CA HIS A 323 9.75 5.94 21.71
C HIS A 323 10.76 5.37 20.72
N ASP A 324 11.78 4.68 21.23
CA ASP A 324 12.79 4.00 20.40
C ASP A 324 12.19 2.80 19.64
N LEU A 325 11.02 2.34 20.06
CA LEU A 325 10.26 1.29 19.38
C LEU A 325 9.92 1.71 17.95
N ALA A 326 10.36 0.88 17.01
CA ALA A 326 10.08 1.01 15.59
C ALA A 326 9.44 -0.27 15.08
N LEU A 327 8.22 -0.17 14.57
CA LEU A 327 7.53 -1.25 13.89
C LEU A 327 7.75 -1.11 12.39
N SER A 328 8.39 -2.10 11.76
CA SER A 328 8.78 -2.01 10.35
C SER A 328 8.23 -3.15 9.51
N PHE A 329 8.01 -4.32 10.12
CA PHE A 329 7.65 -5.53 9.40
C PHE A 329 6.46 -6.23 10.05
N MET A 330 5.65 -6.90 9.23
CA MET A 330 4.57 -7.79 9.64
C MET A 330 4.62 -9.06 8.79
N GLY A 331 4.14 -10.17 9.33
CA GLY A 331 4.33 -11.46 8.69
C GLY A 331 3.43 -12.57 9.20
N LEU A 332 3.36 -13.63 8.42
CA LEU A 332 2.77 -14.92 8.80
C LEU A 332 3.85 -16.01 8.69
N ASP A 333 3.68 -17.10 9.44
CA ASP A 333 4.54 -18.29 9.35
C ASP A 333 6.06 -18.00 9.46
N SER A 334 6.43 -17.07 10.34
CA SER A 334 7.81 -16.59 10.54
C SER A 334 8.44 -15.88 9.33
N GLN A 335 7.64 -15.44 8.35
CA GLN A 335 8.10 -14.63 7.23
C GLN A 335 7.66 -13.19 7.42
N LEU A 336 8.61 -12.31 7.73
CA LEU A 336 8.39 -10.87 7.86
C LEU A 336 8.52 -10.18 6.50
N ALA A 337 7.60 -9.26 6.23
CA ALA A 337 7.62 -8.37 5.08
C ALA A 337 7.18 -6.95 5.51
N ASP A 338 7.43 -5.96 4.69
CA ASP A 338 6.98 -4.57 4.89
C ASP A 338 5.64 -4.27 4.18
N THR A 339 4.94 -5.31 3.75
CA THR A 339 3.62 -5.24 3.10
C THR A 339 2.52 -5.75 4.03
N ALA A 340 1.26 -5.53 3.65
CA ALA A 340 0.13 -6.06 4.38
C ALA A 340 0.08 -7.59 4.30
N ILE A 341 -0.33 -8.23 5.40
CA ILE A 341 -0.64 -9.66 5.41
C ILE A 341 -2.08 -9.89 4.97
N LEU A 342 -2.29 -10.95 4.19
CA LEU A 342 -3.62 -11.36 3.76
C LEU A 342 -4.29 -12.18 4.87
N ILE A 343 -5.43 -11.70 5.34
CA ILE A 343 -6.21 -12.30 6.41
C ILE A 343 -7.59 -12.68 5.90
N ARG A 344 -8.10 -13.85 6.32
CA ARG A 344 -9.45 -14.33 6.04
C ARG A 344 -10.28 -14.34 7.30
N ASN A 345 -11.58 -14.21 7.10
CA ASN A 345 -12.58 -14.32 8.14
C ASN A 345 -12.59 -15.71 8.80
N ALA A 346 -13.10 -15.78 10.03
CA ALA A 346 -13.28 -17.02 10.78
C ALA A 346 -12.00 -17.88 10.86
N ARG A 347 -10.84 -17.25 11.02
CA ARG A 347 -9.54 -17.91 11.12
C ARG A 347 -8.69 -17.32 12.23
N GLU A 348 -7.79 -18.16 12.73
CA GLU A 348 -6.72 -17.76 13.62
C GLU A 348 -5.39 -17.75 12.87
N TYR A 349 -4.56 -16.75 13.17
CA TYR A 349 -3.25 -16.56 12.55
C TYR A 349 -2.18 -16.41 13.63
N THR A 350 -1.02 -17.01 13.43
CA THR A 350 0.19 -16.60 14.16
C THR A 350 0.84 -15.46 13.39
N VAL A 351 0.64 -14.24 13.87
CA VAL A 351 1.18 -13.02 13.24
C VAL A 351 2.51 -12.68 13.89
N TYR A 352 3.48 -12.32 13.07
CA TYR A 352 4.80 -11.84 13.48
C TYR A 352 4.90 -10.35 13.19
N LEU A 353 5.42 -9.60 14.14
CA LEU A 353 5.78 -8.19 14.01
C LEU A 353 7.28 -8.08 14.21
N GLY A 354 7.94 -7.30 13.35
CA GLY A 354 9.39 -7.13 13.37
C GLY A 354 9.80 -5.67 13.36
N GLY A 355 10.94 -5.40 13.97
CA GLY A 355 11.51 -4.06 14.03
C GLY A 355 12.51 -3.93 15.19
N ARG A 356 12.48 -2.82 15.91
CA ARG A 356 13.44 -2.52 16.99
C ARG A 356 12.75 -2.24 18.33
N ASP A 357 13.43 -2.61 19.40
CA ASP A 357 13.09 -2.27 20.80
C ASP A 357 11.72 -2.78 21.28
N PHE A 358 11.44 -4.07 21.02
CA PHE A 358 10.26 -4.79 21.53
C PHE A 358 10.39 -5.30 22.99
N GLU A 359 11.41 -4.84 23.72
CA GLU A 359 11.74 -5.24 25.11
C GLU A 359 10.80 -4.64 26.17
N LEU A 360 9.75 -3.92 25.76
CA LEU A 360 8.79 -3.31 26.69
C LEU A 360 7.95 -4.38 27.40
N ASN A 361 7.93 -4.33 28.74
CA ASN A 361 7.23 -5.32 29.57
C ASN A 361 5.70 -5.30 29.39
N ASP A 362 5.11 -4.12 29.15
CA ASP A 362 3.66 -3.89 29.08
C ASP A 362 3.15 -3.70 27.64
N LEU A 363 3.84 -4.29 26.66
CA LEU A 363 3.45 -4.22 25.26
C LEU A 363 2.10 -4.92 25.03
N ARG A 364 1.15 -4.19 24.47
CA ARG A 364 -0.16 -4.67 24.05
C ARG A 364 -0.31 -4.52 22.53
N ILE A 365 -1.13 -5.40 21.96
CA ILE A 365 -1.48 -5.40 20.54
C ILE A 365 -2.98 -5.15 20.46
N GLU A 366 -3.35 -4.04 19.84
CA GLU A 366 -4.71 -3.52 19.82
C GLU A 366 -5.15 -3.18 18.39
N PHE A 367 -6.47 -3.13 18.21
CA PHE A 367 -7.13 -2.84 16.94
C PHE A 367 -8.26 -1.85 17.21
N ASN A 368 -8.43 -0.87 16.33
CA ASN A 368 -9.62 -0.01 16.36
C ASN A 368 -10.84 -0.72 15.78
N SER A 369 -10.61 -1.71 14.92
CA SER A 369 -11.64 -2.54 14.34
C SER A 369 -12.14 -3.58 15.35
N PRO A 370 -13.47 -3.76 15.51
CA PRO A 370 -14.03 -4.75 16.44
C PRO A 370 -13.87 -6.19 15.97
N TYR A 371 -13.43 -6.41 14.72
CA TYR A 371 -13.37 -7.73 14.09
C TYR A 371 -12.04 -8.47 14.31
N PHE A 372 -11.08 -7.83 14.98
CA PHE A 372 -9.77 -8.40 15.23
C PHE A 372 -9.47 -8.41 16.72
N ARG A 373 -8.94 -9.53 17.20
CA ARG A 373 -8.55 -9.69 18.60
C ARG A 373 -7.20 -10.38 18.70
N ALA A 374 -6.26 -9.75 19.40
CA ALA A 374 -5.05 -10.44 19.84
C ALA A 374 -5.40 -11.31 21.06
N ILE A 375 -5.14 -12.61 21.00
CA ILE A 375 -5.46 -13.52 22.11
C ILE A 375 -4.59 -13.14 23.32
N PRO A 376 -5.19 -12.86 24.49
CA PRO A 376 -4.44 -12.47 25.68
C PRO A 376 -3.37 -13.49 26.07
N GLY A 377 -2.16 -13.01 26.41
CA GLY A 377 -1.05 -13.87 26.80
C GLY A 377 -0.38 -14.66 25.66
N SER A 378 -0.79 -14.46 24.41
CA SER A 378 -0.18 -15.15 23.25
C SER A 378 1.12 -14.52 22.74
N ILE A 379 1.48 -13.33 23.23
CA ILE A 379 2.68 -12.61 22.79
C ILE A 379 3.94 -13.39 23.19
N LYS A 380 4.76 -13.73 22.20
CA LYS A 380 6.08 -14.35 22.36
C LYS A 380 7.14 -13.47 21.72
N ARG A 381 8.25 -13.26 22.42
CA ARG A 381 9.40 -12.51 21.92
C ARG A 381 10.36 -13.45 21.18
N HIS A 382 10.95 -12.95 20.12
CA HIS A 382 11.93 -13.63 19.29
C HIS A 382 13.12 -12.70 19.08
N ASP A 383 14.31 -13.22 19.37
CA ASP A 383 15.57 -12.55 19.06
C ASP A 383 16.03 -13.01 17.67
N LEU A 384 16.06 -12.09 16.70
CA LEU A 384 16.50 -12.37 15.32
C LEU A 384 17.93 -11.84 15.07
N GLY A 385 18.69 -11.49 16.13
CA GLY A 385 20.06 -10.99 16.07
C GLY A 385 20.20 -9.51 16.47
N GLU A 386 21.42 -8.97 16.38
CA GLU A 386 21.85 -7.74 17.07
C GLU A 386 21.05 -6.45 16.78
N LYS A 387 20.15 -6.42 15.78
CA LYS A 387 19.40 -5.21 15.40
C LYS A 387 17.93 -5.42 15.04
N LEU A 388 17.43 -6.66 15.13
CA LEU A 388 16.05 -6.97 14.78
C LEU A 388 15.41 -7.82 15.89
N SER A 389 14.44 -7.23 16.56
CA SER A 389 13.58 -7.94 17.49
C SER A 389 12.25 -8.24 16.80
N ALA A 390 11.64 -9.37 17.16
CA ALA A 390 10.31 -9.69 16.69
C ALA A 390 9.42 -10.15 17.84
N VAL A 391 8.12 -9.93 17.69
CA VAL A 391 7.09 -10.51 18.56
C VAL A 391 6.12 -11.29 17.69
N SER A 392 5.67 -12.44 18.17
CA SER A 392 4.54 -13.15 17.56
C SER A 392 3.35 -13.16 18.49
N PHE A 393 2.15 -13.16 17.95
CA PHE A 393 0.92 -13.29 18.72
C PHE A 393 -0.12 -14.08 17.92
N LEU A 394 -1.13 -14.59 18.61
CA LEU A 394 -2.28 -15.20 17.96
C LEU A 394 -3.34 -14.13 17.70
N LEU A 395 -3.67 -13.95 16.42
CA LEU A 395 -4.73 -13.09 15.94
C LEU A 395 -5.97 -13.93 15.67
N GLU A 396 -7.09 -13.55 16.26
CA GLU A 396 -8.43 -14.08 15.97
C GLU A 396 -9.18 -13.08 15.09
N VAL A 397 -9.86 -13.60 14.07
CA VAL A 397 -10.56 -12.82 13.06
C VAL A 397 -12.03 -13.24 13.02
N ASP A 398 -12.89 -12.27 13.21
CA ASP A 398 -14.34 -12.46 13.20
C ASP A 398 -14.84 -12.97 11.83
N GLU A 399 -15.95 -13.72 11.82
CA GLU A 399 -16.55 -14.26 10.60
C GLU A 399 -17.18 -13.17 9.72
N GLU A 400 -17.67 -12.10 10.34
CA GLU A 400 -18.38 -10.98 9.70
C GLU A 400 -17.45 -9.84 9.27
N VAL A 401 -16.13 -10.00 9.44
CA VAL A 401 -15.15 -8.97 9.06
C VAL A 401 -15.39 -8.53 7.60
N PRO A 402 -15.64 -7.22 7.36
CA PRO A 402 -15.79 -6.71 6.01
C PRO A 402 -14.46 -6.80 5.25
N SER A 403 -14.53 -6.91 3.93
CA SER A 403 -13.34 -6.68 3.10
C SER A 403 -12.84 -5.25 3.28
N GLY A 404 -11.53 -5.08 3.21
CA GLY A 404 -10.87 -3.79 3.41
C GLY A 404 -9.48 -3.94 4.01
N VAL A 405 -8.93 -2.79 4.36
CA VAL A 405 -7.58 -2.66 4.89
C VAL A 405 -7.65 -2.06 6.29
N TYR A 406 -6.96 -2.69 7.24
CA TYR A 406 -7.07 -2.39 8.67
C TYR A 406 -5.69 -2.19 9.31
N SER A 407 -5.65 -1.33 10.33
CA SER A 407 -4.43 -1.05 11.09
C SER A 407 -4.31 -1.92 12.32
N LEU A 408 -3.07 -2.16 12.74
CA LEU A 408 -2.73 -2.73 14.04
C LEU A 408 -1.95 -1.70 14.85
N PHE A 409 -2.20 -1.64 16.15
CA PHE A 409 -1.56 -0.71 17.07
C PHE A 409 -0.76 -1.47 18.13
N LEU A 410 0.45 -0.99 18.40
CA LEU A 410 1.25 -1.38 19.54
C LEU A 410 1.07 -0.32 20.62
N THR A 411 0.59 -0.73 21.80
CA THR A 411 0.33 0.20 22.91
C THR A 411 1.09 -0.20 24.15
N GLY A 412 1.47 0.79 24.94
CA GLY A 412 2.12 0.64 26.25
C GLY A 412 1.29 1.31 27.34
N ASN A 413 1.91 1.61 28.48
CA ASN A 413 1.23 2.32 29.57
C ASN A 413 0.93 3.79 29.22
N ASP A 414 1.79 4.41 28.42
CA ASP A 414 1.73 5.84 28.09
C ASP A 414 0.94 6.12 26.78
N GLY A 415 0.22 5.13 26.26
CA GLY A 415 -0.58 5.23 25.05
C GLY A 415 -0.02 4.42 23.88
N ILE A 416 -0.27 4.89 22.66
CA ILE A 416 0.13 4.20 21.44
C ILE A 416 1.61 4.45 21.15
N LEU A 417 2.35 3.37 20.93
CA LEU A 417 3.79 3.36 20.69
C LEU A 417 4.12 3.29 19.20
N ALA A 418 3.39 2.48 18.44
CA ALA A 418 3.52 2.37 16.99
C ALA A 418 2.23 1.89 16.33
N ALA A 419 2.08 2.16 15.03
CA ALA A 419 0.98 1.67 14.22
C ALA A 419 1.50 1.05 12.93
N MET A 420 0.91 -0.08 12.55
CA MET A 420 1.04 -0.66 11.21
C MET A 420 -0.20 -0.28 10.40
N VAL A 421 -0.16 0.90 9.79
CA VAL A 421 -1.30 1.45 9.04
C VAL A 421 -1.60 0.57 7.82
N GLY A 422 -2.79 -0.02 7.82
CA GLY A 422 -3.21 -0.94 6.77
C GLY A 422 -2.41 -2.23 6.66
N GLY A 423 -1.79 -2.70 7.76
CA GLY A 423 -1.01 -3.93 7.77
C GLY A 423 -1.83 -5.22 7.59
N LEU A 424 -3.16 -5.17 7.78
CA LEU A 424 -4.05 -6.32 7.57
C LEU A 424 -4.93 -6.06 6.35
N LYS A 425 -4.92 -6.97 5.37
CA LYS A 425 -5.79 -6.92 4.19
C LYS A 425 -6.77 -8.08 4.21
N VAL A 426 -8.06 -7.77 4.22
CA VAL A 426 -9.16 -8.73 4.06
C VAL A 426 -9.70 -8.62 2.64
N PRO A 427 -9.51 -9.64 1.78
CA PRO A 427 -9.89 -9.56 0.38
C PRO A 427 -11.41 -9.57 0.20
N VAL A 428 -11.89 -9.00 -0.91
CA VAL A 428 -13.29 -9.12 -1.32
C VAL A 428 -13.66 -10.60 -1.53
N ARG A 429 -14.79 -11.03 -0.96
CA ARG A 429 -15.28 -12.40 -1.15
C ARG A 429 -15.61 -12.62 -2.62
N PRO A 430 -15.20 -13.73 -3.25
CA PRO A 430 -15.81 -14.12 -4.50
C PRO A 430 -17.31 -14.34 -4.22
N ASN A 431 -18.18 -13.71 -5.01
CA ASN A 431 -19.59 -14.08 -5.03
C ASN A 431 -19.65 -15.60 -5.26
N LEU A 432 -20.23 -16.33 -4.30
CA LEU A 432 -20.47 -17.78 -4.39
C LEU A 432 -21.39 -18.12 -5.56
#